data_AF-A0A1M5S9G0-F1
#
_entry.id   AF-A0A1M5S9G0-F1
#
_cell.length_a   1.000
_cell.length_b   1.000
_cell.length_c   1.000
_cell.angle_alpha   90.00
_cell.angle_beta   90.00
_cell.angle_gamma   90.00
#
_symmetry.space_group_name_H-M   'P 1'
#
loop_
_entity.id
_entity.type
_entity.pdbx_description
1 polymer ?
#
loop_
_entity_poly.entity_id
_entity_poly.type
_entity_poly.pdbx_seq_one_letter_code
_entity_poly.pdbx_strand_id
1 'polypeptide(L)'
;MRTLLTIVVIVMLLLGGSFTSYRYIQTTTHTAGEHLELLEQSISIEKWEGAQKELSTVHQSWDKSNTWWSILLDHEEIDTIDMSLSRLESLLARQDVTLSLAEVSTLKILFENLHEKEKFTLKNVL
;
A
#
# COMPACT_ATOMS: atom_id res chain seq x y z
N MET A 1 13.97 -37.58 15.61
CA MET A 1 14.11 -37.29 14.17
C MET A 1 12.80 -36.81 13.54
N ARG A 2 11.66 -37.50 13.71
CA ARG A 2 10.35 -37.03 13.19
C ARG A 2 9.96 -35.64 13.69
N THR A 3 10.16 -35.37 14.98
CA THR A 3 9.89 -34.05 15.61
C THR A 3 10.78 -32.94 15.06
N LEU A 4 12.07 -33.20 14.88
CA LEU A 4 13.02 -32.27 14.25
C LEU A 4 12.62 -31.95 12.80
N LEU A 5 12.15 -32.94 12.04
CA LEU A 5 11.71 -32.75 10.66
C LEU A 5 10.46 -31.87 10.58
N THR A 6 9.48 -32.07 11.47
CA THR A 6 8.33 -31.16 11.60
C THR A 6 8.73 -29.73 11.99
N ILE A 7 9.68 -29.56 12.92
CA ILE A 7 10.15 -28.23 13.32
C ILE A 7 10.84 -27.53 12.13
N VAL A 8 11.70 -28.24 11.40
CA VAL A 8 12.37 -27.69 10.20
C VAL A 8 11.37 -27.29 9.13
N VAL A 9 10.33 -28.10 8.89
CA VAL A 9 9.27 -27.78 7.92
C VAL A 9 8.48 -26.54 8.35
N ILE A 10 8.13 -26.41 9.64
CA ILE A 10 7.43 -25.23 10.17
C ILE A 10 8.30 -23.98 10.03
N VAL A 11 9.58 -24.06 10.39
CA VAL A 11 10.53 -22.93 10.24
C VAL A 11 10.68 -22.54 8.77
N MET A 12 10.78 -23.51 7.86
CA MET A 12 10.88 -23.25 6.43
C MET A 12 9.60 -22.60 5.87
N LEU A 13 8.42 -22.98 6.37
CA LEU A 13 7.14 -22.33 6.05
C LEU A 13 7.08 -20.88 6.57
N LEU A 14 7.53 -20.63 7.79
CA LEU A 14 7.54 -19.28 8.38
C LEU A 14 8.51 -18.35 7.63
N LEU A 15 9.73 -18.82 7.33
CA LEU A 15 10.71 -18.06 6.56
C LEU A 15 10.24 -17.84 5.11
N GLY A 16 9.64 -18.85 4.49
CA GLY A 16 9.06 -18.74 3.16
C GLY A 16 7.93 -17.71 3.11
N GLY A 17 6.99 -17.78 4.06
CA GLY A 17 5.88 -16.83 4.18
C GLY A 17 6.36 -15.40 4.43
N SER A 18 7.33 -15.22 5.31
CA SER A 18 7.92 -13.91 5.62
C SER A 18 8.63 -13.31 4.40
N PHE A 19 9.40 -14.11 3.64
CA PHE A 19 10.07 -13.62 2.44
C PHE A 19 9.08 -13.23 1.33
N THR A 20 7.99 -14.00 1.16
CA THR A 20 6.94 -13.66 0.19
C THR A 20 6.19 -12.40 0.58
N SER A 21 5.88 -12.21 1.87
CA SER A 21 5.25 -11.00 2.40
C SER A 21 6.10 -9.78 2.08
N TYR A 22 7.39 -9.82 2.42
CA TYR A 22 8.31 -8.72 2.19
C TYR A 22 8.35 -8.26 0.73
N ARG A 23 8.50 -9.21 -0.21
CA ARG A 23 8.52 -8.88 -1.63
C ARG A 23 7.20 -8.31 -2.12
N TYR A 24 6.09 -8.78 -1.57
CA TYR A 24 4.76 -8.30 -1.91
C TYR A 24 4.56 -6.85 -1.44
N ILE A 25 4.82 -6.56 -0.16
CA ILE A 25 4.69 -5.21 0.40
C ILE A 25 5.60 -4.22 -0.34
N GLN A 26 6.86 -4.59 -0.56
CA GLN A 26 7.83 -3.72 -1.22
C GLN A 26 7.43 -3.38 -2.65
N THR A 27 6.90 -4.35 -3.41
CA THR A 27 6.49 -4.11 -4.79
C THR A 27 5.24 -3.25 -4.84
N THR A 28 4.24 -3.57 -4.02
CA THR A 28 2.94 -2.87 -4.03
C THR A 28 3.05 -1.44 -3.53
N THR A 29 3.80 -1.18 -2.46
CA THR A 29 4.03 0.19 -1.95
C THR A 29 4.85 1.04 -2.93
N HIS A 30 5.85 0.45 -3.59
CA HIS A 30 6.64 1.16 -4.60
C HIS A 30 5.81 1.55 -5.82
N THR A 31 5.06 0.60 -6.38
CA THR A 31 4.17 0.86 -7.52
C THR A 31 3.07 1.86 -7.17
N ALA A 32 2.49 1.79 -5.96
CA ALA A 32 1.54 2.79 -5.48
C ALA A 32 2.17 4.19 -5.40
N GLY A 33 3.41 4.30 -4.92
CA GLY A 33 4.17 5.55 -4.88
C GLY A 33 4.36 6.18 -6.26
N GLU A 34 4.77 5.38 -7.27
CA GLU A 34 4.93 5.86 -8.65
C GLU A 34 3.60 6.38 -9.24
N HIS A 35 2.50 5.65 -9.03
CA HIS A 35 1.18 6.11 -9.48
C HIS A 35 0.70 7.37 -8.73
N LEU A 36 1.02 7.51 -7.44
CA LEU A 36 0.72 8.71 -6.67
C LEU A 36 1.54 9.93 -7.12
N GLU A 37 2.77 9.74 -7.62
CA GLU A 37 3.55 10.80 -8.26
C GLU A 37 2.94 11.24 -9.60
N LEU A 38 2.54 10.30 -10.44
CA LEU A 38 1.84 10.60 -11.70
C LEU A 38 0.49 11.29 -11.44
N LEU A 39 -0.19 10.90 -10.36
CA LEU A 39 -1.42 11.51 -9.91
C LEU A 39 -1.20 12.97 -9.48
N GLU A 40 -0.19 13.23 -8.65
CA GLU A 40 0.21 14.57 -8.23
C GLU A 40 0.53 15.47 -9.43
N GLN A 41 1.30 14.96 -10.39
CA GLN A 41 1.63 15.69 -11.60
C GLN A 41 0.37 15.99 -12.42
N SER A 42 -0.52 15.01 -12.57
CA SER A 42 -1.78 15.15 -13.33
C SER A 42 -2.72 16.17 -12.70
N ILE A 43 -2.84 16.19 -11.37
CA ILE A 43 -3.62 17.20 -10.64
C ILE A 43 -2.99 18.59 -10.82
N SER A 44 -1.67 18.70 -10.76
CA SER A 44 -0.95 19.97 -10.88
C SER A 44 -1.10 20.65 -12.25
N ILE A 45 -1.35 19.86 -13.29
CA ILE A 45 -1.62 20.34 -14.66
C ILE A 45 -3.10 20.21 -15.05
N GLU A 46 -4.00 20.01 -14.07
CA GLU A 46 -5.45 19.93 -14.21
C GLU A 46 -5.94 18.86 -15.22
N LYS A 47 -5.17 17.78 -15.38
CA LYS A 47 -5.55 16.60 -16.18
C LYS A 47 -6.37 15.61 -15.35
N TRP A 48 -7.60 15.99 -15.03
CA TRP A 48 -8.50 15.25 -14.14
C TRP A 48 -8.82 13.82 -14.59
N GLU A 49 -9.00 13.59 -15.90
CA GLU A 49 -9.27 12.25 -16.44
C GLU A 49 -8.05 11.32 -16.24
N GLY A 50 -6.84 11.85 -16.45
CA GLY A 50 -5.60 11.14 -16.16
C GLY A 50 -5.46 10.84 -14.67
N ALA A 51 -5.69 11.85 -13.82
CA ALA A 51 -5.67 11.70 -12.38
C ALA A 51 -6.66 10.62 -11.88
N GLN A 52 -7.89 10.61 -12.39
CA GLN A 52 -8.89 9.62 -11.99
C GLN A 52 -8.53 8.20 -12.42
N LYS A 53 -7.89 8.05 -13.59
CA LYS A 53 -7.38 6.76 -14.07
C LYS A 53 -6.22 6.24 -13.22
N GLU A 54 -5.28 7.09 -12.86
CA GLU A 54 -4.17 6.71 -11.97
C GLU A 54 -4.70 6.33 -10.58
N LEU A 55 -5.62 7.11 -10.01
CA LEU A 55 -6.25 6.79 -8.73
C LEU A 55 -7.00 5.45 -8.78
N SER A 56 -7.76 5.18 -9.85
CA SER A 56 -8.46 3.90 -10.04
C SER A 56 -7.49 2.72 -10.09
N THR A 57 -6.30 2.92 -10.68
CA THR A 57 -5.26 1.89 -10.73
C THR A 57 -4.71 1.59 -9.33
N VAL A 58 -4.45 2.63 -8.53
CA VAL A 58 -4.02 2.49 -7.13
C VAL A 58 -5.10 1.78 -6.31
N HIS A 59 -6.36 2.23 -6.39
CA HIS A 59 -7.49 1.67 -5.67
C HIS A 59 -7.70 0.19 -6.02
N GLN A 60 -7.66 -0.16 -7.31
CA GLN A 60 -7.83 -1.55 -7.73
C GLN A 60 -6.65 -2.45 -7.29
N SER A 61 -5.42 -1.93 -7.28
CA SER A 61 -4.25 -2.65 -6.76
C SER A 61 -4.39 -2.91 -5.25
N TRP A 62 -4.86 -1.90 -4.53
CA TRP A 62 -5.16 -1.97 -3.10
C TRP A 62 -6.24 -3.02 -2.79
N ASP A 63 -7.39 -2.97 -3.48
CA ASP A 63 -8.50 -3.91 -3.29
C ASP A 63 -8.11 -5.36 -3.61
N LYS A 64 -7.38 -5.59 -4.70
CA LYS A 64 -6.88 -6.93 -5.06
C LYS A 64 -5.97 -7.51 -3.98
N SER A 65 -5.33 -6.63 -3.22
CA SER A 65 -4.41 -6.96 -2.14
C SER A 65 -5.09 -7.07 -0.78
N ASN A 66 -6.40 -6.81 -0.67
CA ASN A 66 -7.13 -6.74 0.60
C ASN A 66 -6.95 -7.99 1.49
N THR A 67 -6.95 -9.20 0.90
CA THR A 67 -6.71 -10.44 1.65
C THR A 67 -5.32 -10.49 2.26
N TRP A 68 -4.31 -10.00 1.55
CA TRP A 68 -2.93 -9.92 2.08
C TRP A 68 -2.80 -8.83 3.13
N TRP A 69 -3.43 -7.67 2.90
CA TRP A 69 -3.45 -6.58 3.87
C TRP A 69 -4.12 -7.00 5.18
N SER A 70 -5.23 -7.72 5.13
CA SER A 70 -5.90 -8.24 6.33
C SER A 70 -5.05 -9.20 7.16
N ILE A 71 -4.01 -9.80 6.57
CA ILE A 71 -3.07 -10.70 7.27
C ILE A 71 -1.88 -9.92 7.84
N LEU A 72 -1.49 -8.83 7.18
CA LEU A 72 -0.22 -8.12 7.42
C LEU A 72 -0.38 -6.80 8.17
N LEU A 73 -1.54 -6.15 8.05
CA LEU A 73 -1.84 -4.81 8.54
C LEU A 73 -2.95 -4.85 9.58
N ASP A 74 -2.91 -3.88 10.49
CA ASP A 74 -4.02 -3.66 11.41
C ASP A 74 -5.23 -3.11 10.65
N HIS A 75 -6.44 -3.46 11.09
CA HIS A 75 -7.68 -2.97 10.46
C HIS A 75 -7.75 -1.44 10.40
N GLU A 76 -7.21 -0.74 11.40
CA GLU A 76 -7.18 0.74 11.41
C GLU A 76 -6.34 1.32 10.27
N GLU A 77 -5.25 0.65 9.87
CA GLU A 77 -4.42 1.09 8.75
C GLU A 77 -5.14 0.90 7.42
N ILE A 78 -5.82 -0.24 7.28
CA ILE A 78 -6.62 -0.56 6.09
C ILE A 78 -7.74 0.49 5.93
N ASP A 79 -8.51 0.70 7.00
CA ASP A 79 -9.61 1.68 7.03
C ASP A 79 -9.11 3.10 6.73
N THR A 80 -7.93 3.47 7.24
CA THR A 80 -7.34 4.80 7.01
C THR A 80 -6.99 5.02 5.54
N ILE A 81 -6.41 4.02 4.87
CA ILE A 81 -6.07 4.10 3.45
C ILE A 81 -7.34 4.10 2.59
N ASP A 82 -8.33 3.26 2.90
CA ASP A 82 -9.62 3.23 2.21
C ASP A 82 -10.36 4.57 2.29
N MET A 83 -10.38 5.17 3.49
CA MET A 83 -10.96 6.50 3.69
C MET A 83 -10.23 7.56 2.88
N SER A 84 -8.89 7.51 2.84
CA SER A 84 -8.10 8.50 2.12
C SER A 84 -8.22 8.38 0.60
N LEU A 85 -8.26 7.14 0.06
CA LEU A 85 -8.57 6.87 -1.34
C LEU A 85 -9.96 7.39 -1.73
N SER A 86 -10.97 7.14 -0.90
CA SER A 86 -12.34 7.60 -1.11
C SER A 86 -12.46 9.13 -1.07
N ARG A 87 -11.73 9.79 -0.15
CA ARG A 87 -11.64 11.25 -0.09
C ARG A 87 -11.01 11.80 -1.36
N LEU A 88 -9.88 11.25 -1.78
CA LEU A 88 -9.17 11.70 -2.97
C LEU A 88 -10.04 11.56 -4.22
N GLU A 89 -10.78 10.46 -4.38
CA GLU A 89 -11.73 10.29 -5.47
C GLU A 89 -12.80 11.40 -5.49
N SER A 90 -13.35 11.70 -4.32
CA SER A 90 -14.32 12.77 -4.10
C SER A 90 -13.74 14.15 -4.46
N LEU A 91 -12.48 14.41 -4.11
CA LEU A 91 -11.79 15.66 -4.38
C LEU A 91 -11.46 15.82 -5.87
N LEU A 92 -11.02 14.76 -6.54
CA LEU A 92 -10.81 14.74 -7.98
C LEU A 92 -12.11 15.01 -8.75
N ALA A 93 -13.23 14.44 -8.30
CA ALA A 93 -14.55 14.70 -8.90
C ALA A 93 -14.99 16.17 -8.79
N ARG A 94 -14.48 16.89 -7.77
CA ARG A 94 -14.72 18.32 -7.57
C ARG A 94 -13.65 19.21 -8.18
N GLN A 95 -12.59 18.62 -8.75
CA GLN A 95 -11.46 19.33 -9.36
C GLN A 95 -10.77 20.31 -8.39
N ASP A 96 -10.76 19.98 -7.09
CA ASP A 96 -10.10 20.79 -6.08
C ASP A 96 -8.61 20.46 -6.04
N VAL A 97 -7.79 21.28 -6.71
CA VAL A 97 -6.34 21.07 -6.80
C VAL A 97 -5.69 21.02 -5.42
N THR A 98 -5.99 22.00 -4.57
CA THR A 98 -5.30 22.17 -3.27
C THR A 98 -5.59 20.99 -2.34
N LEU A 99 -6.87 20.64 -2.18
CA LEU A 99 -7.25 19.53 -1.32
C LEU A 99 -6.82 18.19 -1.92
N SER A 100 -6.89 18.02 -3.24
CA SER A 100 -6.43 16.77 -3.88
C SER A 100 -4.93 16.55 -3.67
N LEU A 101 -4.10 17.57 -3.80
CA LEU A 101 -2.65 17.46 -3.56
C LEU A 101 -2.32 17.17 -2.08
N ALA A 102 -3.07 17.78 -1.16
CA ALA A 102 -2.94 17.51 0.27
C ALA A 102 -3.29 16.05 0.61
N GLU A 103 -4.35 15.51 0.01
CA GLU A 103 -4.77 14.13 0.22
C GLU A 103 -3.80 13.14 -0.46
N VAL A 104 -3.26 13.44 -1.65
CA VAL A 104 -2.19 12.65 -2.28
C VAL A 104 -0.96 12.58 -1.38
N SER A 105 -0.55 13.69 -0.78
CA SER A 105 0.57 13.73 0.16
C SER A 105 0.30 12.86 1.40
N THR A 106 -0.94 12.87 1.89
CA THR A 106 -1.38 12.01 2.99
C THR A 106 -1.27 10.53 2.62
N LEU A 107 -1.78 10.12 1.45
CA LEU A 107 -1.65 8.76 0.95
C LEU A 107 -0.19 8.32 0.81
N LYS A 108 0.69 9.18 0.29
CA LYS A 108 2.12 8.88 0.18
C LYS A 108 2.73 8.55 1.55
N ILE A 109 2.44 9.35 2.58
CA ILE A 109 2.90 9.10 3.95
C ILE A 109 2.35 7.77 4.48
N LEU A 110 1.07 7.47 4.23
CA LEU A 110 0.47 6.18 4.65
C LEU A 110 1.19 4.99 4.02
N PHE A 111 1.42 5.01 2.69
CA PHE A 111 2.14 3.94 1.99
C PHE A 111 3.62 3.84 2.41
N GLU A 112 4.29 4.96 2.68
CA GLU A 112 5.66 4.97 3.19
C GLU A 112 5.73 4.34 4.58
N ASN A 113 4.79 4.68 5.48
CA ASN A 113 4.69 4.08 6.81
C ASN A 113 4.48 2.56 6.75
N LEU A 114 3.67 2.06 5.80
CA LEU A 114 3.50 0.61 5.58
C LEU A 114 4.84 -0.06 5.22
N HIS A 115 5.60 0.55 4.32
CA HIS A 115 6.91 0.04 3.90
C HIS A 115 7.94 0.10 5.04
N GLU A 116 7.96 1.18 5.81
CA GLU A 116 8.84 1.32 6.96
C GLU A 116 8.52 0.31 8.06
N LYS A 117 7.24 0.10 8.39
CA LYS A 117 6.83 -0.90 9.39
C LYS A 117 7.31 -2.30 9.02
N GLU A 118 7.19 -2.73 7.77
CA GLU A 118 7.69 -4.03 7.34
C GLU A 118 9.24 -4.13 7.45
N LYS A 119 9.96 -3.05 7.09
CA LYS A 119 11.42 -2.99 7.30
C LYS A 119 11.81 -3.09 8.77
N PHE A 120 11.05 -2.45 9.67
CA PHE A 120 11.27 -2.53 11.11
C PHE A 120 10.98 -3.93 11.65
N THR A 121 9.90 -4.57 11.21
CA THR A 121 9.57 -5.96 11.58
C THR A 121 10.70 -6.91 11.20
N LEU A 122 11.27 -6.78 9.99
CA LEU A 122 12.41 -7.60 9.58
C LEU A 122 13.70 -7.28 10.33
N LYS A 123 13.99 -6.00 10.59
CA LYS A 123 15.16 -5.60 11.41
C LYS A 123 15.10 -6.14 12.83
N ASN A 124 13.90 -6.35 13.38
CA ASN A 124 13.74 -6.87 14.74
C ASN A 124 13.78 -8.41 14.81
N VAL A 125 13.64 -9.09 13.67
CA VAL A 125 13.63 -10.56 13.57
C VAL A 125 14.98 -11.12 13.10
N LEU A 126 15.78 -10.34 12.36
CA LEU A 126 17.14 -10.69 11.89
C LEU A 126 18.25 -10.33 12.89
#